data_AF-A0A7V9TF30-F1
#
_entry.id   AF-A0A7V9TF30-F1
#
_cell.length_a   1.000
_cell.length_b   1.000
_cell.length_c   1.000
_cell.angle_alpha   90.00
_cell.angle_beta   90.00
_cell.angle_gamma   90.00
#
_symmetry.space_group_name_H-M   'P 1'
#
loop_
_entity.id
_entity.type
_entity.pdbx_description
1 polymer ?
#
loop_
_entity_poly.entity_id
_entity_poly.type
_entity_poly.pdbx_seq_one_letter_code
_entity_poly.pdbx_strand_id
1 'polypeptide(L)'
;MNGNVNPVSEEEARSIGGNVSGGGPSPESEPGSVVAGAVAPPPSKLTKADFVSGQEVRWCPGCGDYSILNNVQKVMPELGIPREKIVFVSDIGCSSRFPYYMNTYGFHSIHGRAPAVATGIKSANPDLSVWVITGDGDALSIGGNHFIHAIRRNLDLNYILFNNRIYGLTKGQYSPTSELGKKTKS
;
A
#
# COMPACT_ATOMS: atom_id res chain seq x y z
N MET A 1 -43.96 -29.33 -11.14
CA MET A 1 -43.55 -29.15 -9.74
C MET A 1 -43.85 -27.71 -9.38
N ASN A 2 -44.88 -27.54 -8.56
CA ASN A 2 -45.40 -26.24 -8.12
C ASN A 2 -44.36 -25.50 -7.27
N GLY A 3 -44.37 -24.18 -7.39
CA GLY A 3 -43.54 -23.28 -6.60
C GLY A 3 -43.95 -23.20 -5.14
N ASN A 4 -43.05 -22.66 -4.32
CA ASN A 4 -43.40 -22.06 -3.04
C ASN A 4 -42.35 -21.00 -2.68
N VAL A 5 -42.66 -19.74 -3.00
CA VAL A 5 -42.07 -18.56 -2.36
C VAL A 5 -43.12 -18.11 -1.35
N ASN A 6 -42.78 -18.17 -0.07
CA ASN A 6 -43.68 -17.71 0.99
C ASN A 6 -43.93 -16.19 0.85
N PRO A 7 -45.19 -15.74 0.89
CA PRO A 7 -45.51 -14.32 0.89
C PRO A 7 -45.19 -13.73 2.27
N VAL A 8 -44.50 -12.58 2.27
CA VAL A 8 -44.31 -11.76 3.48
C VAL A 8 -45.66 -11.16 3.85
N SER A 9 -46.08 -11.36 5.09
CA SER A 9 -47.37 -10.92 5.63
C SER A 9 -47.52 -9.40 5.62
N GLU A 10 -48.73 -8.93 5.31
CA GLU A 10 -49.15 -7.53 5.09
C GLU A 10 -49.02 -6.58 6.29
N GLU A 11 -48.36 -6.98 7.37
CA GLU A 11 -48.24 -6.21 8.62
C GLU A 11 -46.93 -5.41 8.74
N GLU A 12 -45.91 -5.70 7.93
CA GLU A 12 -44.64 -4.93 7.90
C GLU A 12 -44.65 -3.74 6.92
N ALA A 13 -45.70 -3.56 6.11
CA ALA A 13 -45.79 -2.50 5.10
C ALA A 13 -46.45 -1.19 5.60
N ARG A 14 -46.73 -1.04 6.90
CA ARG A 14 -47.56 0.05 7.45
C ARG A 14 -46.88 1.01 8.44
N SER A 15 -45.57 1.24 8.33
CA SER A 15 -44.88 2.28 9.14
C SER A 15 -44.35 3.49 8.36
N ILE A 16 -44.66 3.61 7.06
CA ILE A 16 -44.24 4.77 6.25
C ILE A 16 -45.46 5.59 5.86
N GLY A 17 -46.06 6.24 6.86
CA GLY A 17 -47.14 7.22 6.69
C GLY A 17 -46.64 8.62 7.02
N GLY A 18 -46.30 9.39 6.00
CA GLY A 18 -45.96 10.82 6.10
C GLY A 18 -46.67 11.61 5.01
N ASN A 19 -47.59 12.46 5.43
CA ASN A 19 -48.52 13.32 4.67
C ASN A 19 -47.98 13.93 3.36
N VAL A 20 -48.75 13.79 2.28
CA VAL A 20 -48.61 14.57 1.05
C VAL A 20 -49.67 15.68 1.07
N SER A 21 -49.25 16.95 1.14
CA SER A 21 -50.14 18.09 0.97
C SER A 21 -49.48 19.20 0.17
N GLY A 22 -50.11 19.57 -0.96
CA GLY A 22 -50.23 20.94 -1.46
C GLY A 22 -48.99 21.61 -2.07
N GLY A 23 -49.05 21.86 -3.38
CA GLY A 23 -48.03 22.60 -4.13
C GLY A 23 -48.04 24.11 -3.92
N GLY A 24 -46.84 24.68 -4.08
CA GLY A 24 -46.56 26.09 -4.36
C GLY A 24 -45.14 26.18 -4.97
N PRO A 25 -44.89 27.08 -5.94
CA PRO A 25 -43.57 27.14 -6.58
C PRO A 25 -42.52 27.67 -5.60
N SER A 26 -41.46 26.91 -5.39
CA SER A 26 -40.31 27.33 -4.57
C SER A 26 -39.48 28.37 -5.33
N PRO A 27 -39.02 29.45 -4.67
CA PRO A 27 -38.20 30.49 -5.28
C PRO A 27 -36.78 29.98 -5.58
N GLU A 28 -36.18 30.57 -6.59
CA GLU A 28 -34.85 30.26 -7.13
C GLU A 28 -33.78 30.11 -6.04
N SER A 29 -33.06 28.98 -6.05
CA SER A 29 -31.98 28.66 -5.13
C SER A 29 -30.70 29.41 -5.48
N GLU A 30 -30.19 30.22 -4.55
CA GLU A 30 -28.86 30.82 -4.64
C GLU A 30 -27.75 29.74 -4.70
N PRO A 31 -26.62 30.00 -5.40
CA PRO A 31 -25.54 29.03 -5.52
C PRO A 31 -24.86 28.78 -4.17
N GLY A 32 -24.93 27.52 -3.73
CA GLY A 32 -24.43 27.03 -2.46
C GLY A 32 -22.92 27.25 -2.25
N SER A 33 -22.62 27.81 -1.08
CA SER A 33 -21.32 27.73 -0.40
C SER A 33 -20.87 26.26 -0.34
N VAL A 34 -19.84 25.92 -1.10
CA VAL A 34 -19.11 24.66 -0.96
C VAL A 34 -18.54 24.56 0.47
N VAL A 35 -19.12 23.66 1.26
CA VAL A 35 -18.56 23.25 2.55
C VAL A 35 -17.22 22.57 2.28
N ALA A 36 -16.14 23.27 2.61
CA ALA A 36 -14.80 22.71 2.65
C ALA A 36 -14.82 21.50 3.61
N GLY A 37 -14.54 20.31 3.07
CA GLY A 37 -14.33 19.11 3.87
C GLY A 37 -13.24 19.40 4.91
N ALA A 38 -13.55 19.16 6.18
CA ALA A 38 -12.64 19.42 7.28
C ALA A 38 -11.31 18.69 7.05
N VAL A 39 -10.26 19.47 6.77
CA VAL A 39 -8.89 18.98 6.79
C VAL A 39 -8.57 18.63 8.24
N ALA A 40 -8.18 17.38 8.48
CA ALA A 40 -7.78 16.92 9.81
C ALA A 40 -6.74 17.88 10.40
N PRO A 41 -6.78 18.14 11.72
CA PRO A 41 -5.84 19.05 12.36
C PRO A 41 -4.40 18.61 12.06
N PRO A 42 -3.45 19.56 11.96
CA PRO A 42 -2.06 19.24 11.64
C PRO A 42 -1.54 18.20 12.63
N PRO A 43 -0.91 17.11 12.16
CA PRO A 43 -0.55 16.01 13.04
C PRO A 43 0.40 16.54 14.12
N SER A 44 0.07 16.24 15.37
CA SER A 44 1.05 16.23 16.46
C SER A 44 2.30 15.49 15.96
N LYS A 45 3.49 15.98 16.31
CA LYS A 45 4.78 15.42 15.87
C LYS A 45 4.72 13.89 15.85
N LEU A 46 4.79 13.31 14.63
CA LEU A 46 4.69 11.86 14.43
C LEU A 46 5.81 11.16 15.22
N THR A 47 5.57 9.89 15.56
CA THR A 47 6.47 9.02 16.28
C THR A 47 6.65 7.70 15.54
N LYS A 48 7.66 6.91 15.92
CA LYS A 48 7.86 5.57 15.35
C LYS A 48 6.57 4.73 15.42
N ALA A 49 5.84 4.80 16.54
CA ALA A 49 4.64 4.01 16.78
C ALA A 49 3.56 4.25 15.71
N ASP A 50 3.46 5.48 15.20
CA ASP A 50 2.48 5.86 14.18
C ASP A 50 2.72 5.14 12.84
N PHE A 51 3.94 4.64 12.59
CA PHE A 51 4.33 3.91 11.38
C PHE A 51 4.33 2.39 11.54
N VAL A 52 4.12 1.87 12.76
CA VAL A 52 4.03 0.43 13.01
C VAL A 52 2.59 -0.04 12.75
N SER A 53 2.41 -1.04 11.90
CA SER A 53 1.08 -1.64 11.71
C SER A 53 0.75 -2.65 12.81
N GLY A 54 -0.53 -2.97 12.99
CA GLY A 54 -0.98 -4.04 13.90
C GLY A 54 -0.75 -5.47 13.37
N GLN A 55 -0.10 -5.63 12.21
CA GLN A 55 0.12 -6.95 11.61
C GLN A 55 1.35 -7.62 12.23
N GLU A 56 1.20 -8.91 12.57
CA GLU A 56 2.32 -9.72 13.05
C GLU A 56 3.35 -9.95 11.93
N VAL A 57 4.62 -9.71 12.25
CA VAL A 57 5.73 -9.91 11.32
C VAL A 57 6.06 -11.39 11.19
N ARG A 58 5.99 -11.92 9.96
CA ARG A 58 6.11 -13.36 9.66
C ARG A 58 7.45 -13.75 9.04
N TRP A 59 8.51 -13.02 9.36
CA TRP A 59 9.87 -13.39 8.95
C TRP A 59 10.45 -14.43 9.91
N CYS A 60 11.47 -15.16 9.45
CA CYS A 60 12.16 -16.13 10.29
C CYS A 60 12.84 -15.43 11.48
N PRO A 61 12.88 -16.04 12.68
CA PRO A 61 13.67 -15.51 13.79
C PRO A 61 15.13 -15.27 13.37
N GLY A 62 15.66 -14.08 13.65
CA GLY A 62 17.02 -13.67 13.25
C GLY A 62 17.15 -13.14 11.82
N CYS A 63 16.05 -13.02 11.06
CA CYS A 63 16.09 -12.41 9.73
C CYS A 63 16.52 -10.93 9.79
N GLY A 64 17.43 -10.52 8.89
CA GLY A 64 17.91 -9.13 8.81
C GLY A 64 16.82 -8.11 8.44
N ASP A 65 15.73 -8.56 7.81
CA ASP A 65 14.61 -7.71 7.40
C ASP A 65 13.95 -6.98 8.60
N TYR A 66 13.99 -7.59 9.80
CA TYR A 66 13.55 -6.95 11.04
C TYR A 66 14.32 -5.66 11.35
N SER A 67 15.63 -5.67 11.15
CA SER A 67 16.48 -4.51 11.39
C SER A 67 16.18 -3.40 10.39
N ILE A 68 15.95 -3.75 9.12
CA ILE A 68 15.60 -2.77 8.08
C ILE A 68 14.25 -2.14 8.41
N LEU A 69 13.21 -2.94 8.69
CA LEU A 69 11.88 -2.46 9.07
C LEU A 69 11.92 -1.51 10.27
N ASN A 70 12.58 -1.93 11.35
CA ASN A 70 12.69 -1.12 12.56
C ASN A 70 13.39 0.22 12.33
N ASN A 71 14.43 0.26 11.48
CA ASN A 71 15.12 1.51 11.15
C ASN A 71 14.28 2.42 10.26
N VAL A 72 13.61 1.87 9.24
CA VAL A 72 12.68 2.65 8.40
C VAL A 72 11.59 3.28 9.26
N GLN A 73 10.93 2.51 10.12
CA GLN A 73 9.89 3.02 11.03
C GLN A 73 10.41 4.11 11.99
N LYS A 74 11.68 4.05 12.41
CA LYS A 74 12.31 5.09 13.24
C LYS A 74 12.56 6.38 12.49
N VAL A 75 12.93 6.29 11.21
CA VAL A 75 13.29 7.43 10.36
C VAL A 75 12.06 8.13 9.78
N MET A 76 10.96 7.40 9.50
CA MET A 76 9.76 8.00 8.89
C MET A 76 9.26 9.28 9.60
N PRO A 77 9.19 9.36 10.95
CA PRO A 77 8.78 10.58 11.64
C PRO A 77 9.72 11.77 11.44
N GLU A 78 11.01 11.50 11.25
CA GLU A 78 12.05 12.53 11.08
C GLU A 78 11.95 13.23 9.72
N LEU A 79 11.31 12.58 8.74
CA LEU A 79 11.06 13.15 7.42
C LEU A 79 10.02 14.27 7.43
N GLY A 80 9.19 14.36 8.47
CA GLY A 80 8.12 15.36 8.56
C GLY A 80 6.99 15.18 7.53
N ILE A 81 6.91 14.02 6.88
CA ILE A 81 5.90 13.71 5.87
C ILE A 81 4.69 13.06 6.55
N PRO A 82 3.46 13.57 6.35
CA PRO A 82 2.25 12.91 6.84
C PRO A 82 2.14 11.48 6.32
N ARG A 83 1.72 10.54 7.17
CA ARG A 83 1.65 9.10 6.84
C ARG A 83 0.78 8.80 5.61
N GLU A 84 -0.28 9.59 5.40
CA GLU A 84 -1.20 9.51 4.26
C GLU A 84 -0.58 10.00 2.94
N LYS A 85 0.58 10.68 2.99
CA LYS A 85 1.37 11.08 1.83
C LYS A 85 2.52 10.11 1.52
N ILE A 86 2.69 9.04 2.31
CA ILE A 86 3.71 8.01 2.10
C ILE A 86 3.08 6.75 1.52
N VAL A 87 3.69 6.22 0.47
CA VAL A 87 3.26 4.98 -0.20
C VAL A 87 4.41 4.01 -0.32
N PHE A 88 4.28 2.82 0.27
CA PHE A 88 5.21 1.71 0.08
C PHE A 88 4.72 0.75 -1.00
N VAL A 89 5.49 0.55 -2.06
CA VAL A 89 5.19 -0.38 -3.17
C VAL A 89 6.19 -1.51 -3.12
N SER A 90 5.74 -2.76 -3.04
CA SER A 90 6.62 -3.93 -2.99
C SER A 90 6.36 -4.96 -4.09
N ASP A 91 7.36 -5.80 -4.36
CA ASP A 91 7.30 -6.92 -5.32
C ASP A 91 6.76 -8.22 -4.69
N ILE A 92 7.39 -9.40 -4.88
CA ILE A 92 6.98 -10.68 -4.28
C ILE A 92 8.21 -11.38 -3.69
N GLY A 93 8.24 -11.52 -2.36
CA GLY A 93 9.38 -12.07 -1.65
C GLY A 93 9.23 -11.93 -0.14
N CYS A 94 10.23 -12.38 0.62
CA CYS A 94 10.26 -12.12 2.06
C CYS A 94 10.27 -10.61 2.32
N SER A 95 11.18 -9.90 1.65
CA SER A 95 11.28 -8.43 1.67
C SER A 95 9.95 -7.77 1.31
N SER A 96 9.24 -8.29 0.32
CA SER A 96 8.03 -7.66 -0.21
C SER A 96 6.80 -7.71 0.69
N ARG A 97 6.88 -8.39 1.85
CA ARG A 97 5.87 -8.25 2.91
C ARG A 97 5.93 -6.89 3.62
N PHE A 98 6.96 -6.09 3.38
CA PHE A 98 7.23 -4.82 4.06
C PHE A 98 6.02 -3.88 4.16
N PRO A 99 5.22 -3.62 3.10
CA PRO A 99 4.10 -2.69 3.21
C PRO A 99 3.02 -3.12 4.22
N TYR A 100 2.88 -4.42 4.49
CA TYR A 100 1.96 -4.90 5.53
C TYR A 100 2.37 -4.47 6.94
N TYR A 101 3.65 -4.15 7.15
CA TYR A 101 4.24 -3.80 8.44
C TYR A 101 4.37 -2.28 8.63
N MET A 102 3.91 -1.50 7.64
CA MET A 102 3.88 -0.04 7.66
C MET A 102 2.45 0.46 7.80
N ASN A 103 2.21 1.40 8.72
CA ASN A 103 0.91 2.04 8.88
C ASN A 103 0.74 3.27 7.95
N THR A 104 0.85 3.02 6.65
CA THR A 104 0.73 4.01 5.57
C THR A 104 -0.10 3.42 4.43
N TYR A 105 -0.25 4.13 3.30
CA TYR A 105 -0.70 3.47 2.08
C TYR A 105 0.37 2.50 1.58
N GLY A 106 -0.06 1.41 0.96
CA GLY A 106 0.86 0.41 0.43
C GLY A 106 0.26 -0.48 -0.65
N PHE A 107 1.12 -0.92 -1.57
CA PHE A 107 0.80 -1.88 -2.63
C PHE A 107 1.74 -3.07 -2.52
N HIS A 108 1.19 -4.27 -2.34
CA HIS A 108 1.92 -5.50 -2.60
C HIS A 108 1.60 -5.91 -4.04
N SER A 109 2.54 -5.63 -4.95
CA SER A 109 2.33 -5.76 -6.38
C SER A 109 2.57 -7.19 -6.86
N ILE A 110 3.01 -7.36 -8.12
CA ILE A 110 3.37 -8.65 -8.70
C ILE A 110 4.87 -8.71 -8.94
N HIS A 111 5.41 -9.94 -8.98
CA HIS A 111 6.85 -10.18 -8.97
C HIS A 111 7.61 -9.40 -10.05
N GLY A 112 8.55 -8.55 -9.63
CA GLY A 112 9.40 -7.72 -10.51
C GLY A 112 8.67 -6.56 -11.20
N ARG A 113 7.52 -6.10 -10.70
CA ARG A 113 6.72 -5.00 -11.29
C ARG A 113 6.49 -3.82 -10.35
N ALA A 114 7.01 -3.84 -9.12
CA ALA A 114 6.96 -2.72 -8.20
C ALA A 114 7.47 -1.40 -8.81
N PRO A 115 8.56 -1.37 -9.62
CA PRO A 115 9.00 -0.12 -10.25
C PRO A 115 7.99 0.42 -11.27
N ALA A 116 7.26 -0.46 -11.97
CA ALA A 116 6.24 -0.04 -12.93
C ALA A 116 5.02 0.56 -12.20
N VAL A 117 4.58 -0.07 -11.11
CA VAL A 117 3.50 0.44 -10.26
C VAL A 117 3.89 1.77 -9.61
N ALA A 118 5.10 1.85 -9.03
CA ALA A 118 5.61 3.06 -8.41
C ALA A 118 5.74 4.23 -9.40
N THR A 119 6.18 3.94 -10.63
CA THR A 119 6.20 4.93 -11.72
C THR A 119 4.81 5.48 -11.99
N GLY A 120 3.79 4.62 -12.08
CA GLY A 120 2.40 5.05 -12.26
C GLY A 120 1.91 5.94 -11.12
N ILE A 121 2.15 5.52 -9.86
CA ILE A 121 1.75 6.28 -8.67
C ILE A 121 2.39 7.67 -8.66
N LYS A 122 3.73 7.74 -8.82
CA LYS A 122 4.45 9.01 -8.78
C LYS A 122 4.11 9.93 -9.95
N SER A 123 3.82 9.36 -11.12
CA SER A 123 3.37 10.13 -12.30
C SER A 123 1.96 10.69 -12.12
N ALA A 124 1.07 9.91 -11.49
CA ALA A 124 -0.32 10.32 -11.24
C ALA A 124 -0.44 11.34 -10.09
N ASN A 125 0.40 11.22 -9.06
CA ASN A 125 0.42 12.14 -7.94
C ASN A 125 1.87 12.44 -7.50
N PRO A 126 2.48 13.51 -8.04
CA PRO A 126 3.87 13.89 -7.76
C PRO A 126 4.13 14.26 -6.28
N ASP A 127 3.10 14.62 -5.52
CA ASP A 127 3.24 15.05 -4.12
C ASP A 127 3.45 13.87 -3.14
N LEU A 128 3.30 12.64 -3.60
CA LEU A 128 3.47 11.45 -2.75
C LEU A 128 4.95 11.10 -2.59
N SER A 129 5.33 10.75 -1.36
CA SER A 129 6.61 10.10 -1.07
C SER A 129 6.48 8.61 -1.36
N VAL A 130 7.03 8.17 -2.48
CA VAL A 130 6.90 6.77 -2.95
C VAL A 130 8.18 6.01 -2.63
N TRP A 131 8.01 4.86 -1.97
CA TRP A 131 9.07 3.98 -1.51
C TRP A 131 8.91 2.60 -2.14
N VAL A 132 9.89 2.16 -2.91
CA VAL A 132 9.90 0.87 -3.59
C VAL A 132 10.72 -0.12 -2.76
N ILE A 133 10.10 -1.24 -2.40
CA ILE A 133 10.70 -2.31 -1.61
C ILE A 133 10.87 -3.56 -2.47
N THR A 134 12.09 -4.08 -2.57
CA THR A 134 12.39 -5.25 -3.41
C THR A 134 13.37 -6.18 -2.73
N GLY A 135 13.35 -7.47 -3.09
CA GLY A 135 14.51 -8.35 -2.93
C GLY A 135 15.51 -8.18 -4.07
N ASP A 136 16.72 -8.70 -3.89
CA ASP A 136 17.71 -8.88 -4.96
C ASP A 136 17.16 -9.66 -6.16
N GLY A 137 16.42 -10.73 -5.90
CA GLY A 137 15.73 -11.52 -6.89
C GLY A 137 14.66 -10.76 -7.65
N ASP A 138 13.85 -9.97 -6.94
CA ASP A 138 12.81 -9.14 -7.55
C ASP A 138 13.43 -8.11 -8.51
N ALA A 139 14.39 -7.32 -8.02
CA ALA A 139 14.92 -6.16 -8.72
C ALA A 139 16.00 -6.51 -9.76
N LEU A 140 16.80 -7.54 -9.52
CA LEU A 140 17.99 -7.86 -10.34
C LEU A 140 17.82 -9.11 -11.19
N SER A 141 16.68 -9.81 -11.09
CA SER A 141 16.28 -10.89 -12.00
C SER A 141 15.07 -10.47 -12.82
N ILE A 142 13.86 -10.92 -12.46
CA ILE A 142 12.63 -10.71 -13.25
C ILE A 142 12.23 -9.23 -13.41
N GLY A 143 12.64 -8.37 -12.48
CA GLY A 143 12.41 -6.93 -12.50
C GLY A 143 13.56 -6.11 -13.10
N GLY A 144 14.65 -6.74 -13.52
CA GLY A 144 15.89 -6.04 -13.95
C GLY A 144 15.66 -4.93 -14.97
N ASN A 145 14.88 -5.20 -16.02
CA ASN A 145 14.54 -4.19 -17.03
C ASN A 145 13.76 -3.01 -16.42
N HIS A 146 12.77 -3.28 -15.58
CA HIS A 146 12.00 -2.22 -14.94
C HIS A 146 12.84 -1.39 -13.96
N PHE A 147 13.75 -2.03 -13.23
CA PHE A 147 14.69 -1.38 -12.33
C PHE A 147 15.62 -0.40 -13.07
N ILE A 148 16.29 -0.88 -14.12
CA ILE A 148 17.18 -0.03 -14.94
C ILE A 148 16.41 1.14 -15.54
N HIS A 149 15.19 0.92 -16.05
CA HIS A 149 14.38 1.99 -16.60
C HIS A 149 13.84 2.95 -15.53
N ALA A 150 13.57 2.50 -14.31
CA ALA A 150 13.19 3.38 -13.21
C ALA A 150 14.32 4.37 -12.87
N ILE A 151 15.56 3.88 -12.80
CA ILE A 151 16.76 4.72 -12.62
C ILE A 151 16.92 5.70 -13.80
N ARG A 152 16.84 5.20 -15.04
CA ARG A 152 17.00 6.04 -16.24
C ARG A 152 15.97 7.16 -16.36
N ARG A 153 14.74 6.95 -15.86
CA ARG A 153 13.68 7.96 -15.88
C ARG A 153 13.86 9.02 -14.81
N ASN A 154 14.69 8.76 -13.79
CA ASN A 154 14.99 9.69 -12.71
C ASN A 154 13.73 10.27 -12.04
N LEU A 155 12.74 9.41 -11.81
CA LEU A 155 11.58 9.78 -10.99
C LEU A 155 12.02 9.89 -9.53
N ASP A 156 11.42 10.85 -8.82
CA ASP A 156 11.62 11.02 -7.38
C ASP A 156 10.99 9.84 -6.61
N LEU A 157 11.76 8.76 -6.50
CA LEU A 157 11.41 7.50 -5.85
C LEU A 157 12.50 7.13 -4.86
N ASN A 158 12.10 6.66 -3.68
CA ASN A 158 13.01 6.00 -2.75
C ASN A 158 13.05 4.51 -3.08
N TYR A 159 14.21 3.89 -3.17
CA TYR A 159 14.34 2.48 -3.54
C TYR A 159 15.17 1.72 -2.49
N ILE A 160 14.58 0.71 -1.87
CA ILE A 160 15.23 -0.14 -0.87
C ILE A 160 15.28 -1.58 -1.39
N LEU A 161 16.50 -2.05 -1.67
CA LEU A 161 16.77 -3.41 -2.15
C LEU A 161 17.35 -4.24 -1.01
N PHE A 162 16.62 -5.29 -0.62
CA PHE A 162 16.97 -6.24 0.41
C PHE A 162 17.85 -7.33 -0.22
N ASN A 163 19.17 -7.20 -0.09
CA ASN A 163 20.13 -8.10 -0.71
C ASN A 163 20.56 -9.21 0.27
N ASN A 164 19.76 -10.27 0.35
CA ASN A 164 20.07 -11.44 1.19
C ASN A 164 20.78 -12.57 0.41
N ARG A 165 21.04 -12.35 -0.90
CA ARG A 165 21.78 -13.23 -1.81
C ARG A 165 21.12 -14.59 -2.00
N ILE A 166 19.80 -14.66 -1.91
CA ILE A 166 19.02 -15.90 -2.05
C ILE A 166 17.52 -15.64 -2.27
N TYR A 167 16.84 -16.47 -3.06
CA TYR A 167 15.38 -16.47 -3.08
C TYR A 167 14.82 -17.16 -1.83
N GLY A 168 14.66 -16.40 -0.74
CA GLY A 168 14.25 -16.92 0.56
C GLY A 168 12.83 -17.51 0.57
N LEU A 169 11.84 -16.75 0.06
CA LEU A 169 10.42 -17.14 0.11
C LEU A 169 10.14 -18.44 -0.65
N THR A 170 10.85 -18.68 -1.75
CA THR A 170 10.70 -19.88 -2.59
C THR A 170 11.55 -21.07 -2.11
N LYS A 171 12.11 -20.98 -0.90
CA LYS A 171 12.86 -22.03 -0.20
C LYS A 171 14.30 -22.23 -0.70
N GLY A 172 15.01 -21.16 -1.05
CA GLY A 172 16.48 -21.13 -1.04
C GLY A 172 17.18 -21.41 -2.37
N GLN A 173 16.62 -20.97 -3.49
CA GLN A 173 17.29 -20.96 -4.80
C GLN A 173 18.31 -19.80 -4.87
N TYR A 174 19.37 -19.95 -5.68
CA TYR A 174 20.33 -18.85 -5.89
C TYR A 174 19.64 -17.64 -6.53
N SER A 175 20.15 -16.45 -6.20
CA SER A 175 19.74 -15.16 -6.75
C SER A 175 20.86 -14.57 -7.63
N PRO A 176 20.61 -13.49 -8.40
CA PRO A 176 21.66 -12.81 -9.17
C PRO A 176 22.83 -12.26 -8.34
N THR A 177 22.67 -12.12 -7.03
CA THR A 177 23.70 -11.62 -6.10
C THR A 177 24.30 -12.73 -5.24
N SER A 178 23.94 -13.99 -5.48
CA SER A 178 24.56 -15.13 -4.81
C SER A 178 26.04 -15.23 -5.15
N GLU A 179 26.84 -15.60 -4.15
CA GLU A 179 28.28 -15.81 -4.31
C GLU A 179 28.57 -16.93 -5.32
N LEU A 180 29.59 -16.74 -6.13
CA LEU A 180 30.03 -17.75 -7.09
C LEU A 180 30.39 -19.06 -6.36
N GLY A 181 29.89 -20.19 -6.84
CA GLY A 181 30.14 -21.50 -6.24
C GLY A 181 29.30 -21.81 -5.00
N LYS A 182 28.42 -20.90 -4.55
CA LYS A 182 27.46 -21.18 -3.47
C LYS A 182 26.52 -22.31 -3.89
N LYS A 183 26.50 -23.40 -3.12
CA LYS A 183 25.55 -24.49 -3.32
C LYS A 183 24.19 -24.12 -2.71
N THR A 184 23.17 -24.04 -3.55
CA THR A 184 21.78 -23.77 -3.19
C THR A 184 20.90 -24.98 -3.50
N LYS A 185 19.60 -24.89 -3.24
CA LYS A 185 18.65 -25.97 -3.52
C LYS A 185 18.60 -26.36 -5.01
N SER A 186 18.85 -25.40 -5.89
CA SER A 186 18.92 -25.49 -7.34
C SER A 186 20.08 -24.67 -7.86
#